data_AF-A0A662SXU2-F1
#
_entry.id   AF-A0A662SXU2-F1
#
_cell.length_a   1.000
_cell.length_b   1.000
_cell.length_c   1.000
_cell.angle_alpha   90.00
_cell.angle_beta   90.00
_cell.angle_gamma   90.00
#
_symmetry.space_group_name_H-M   'P 1'
#
loop_
_entity.id
_entity.type
_entity.pdbx_description
1 polymer ?
#
loop_
_entity_poly.entity_id
_entity_poly.type
_entity_poly.pdbx_seq_one_letter_code
_entity_poly.pdbx_strand_id
1 'polypeptide(L)'
;VCPRDGWGISELTTEQATILLAVASLLKSREKPYVKTGDVWSQYNTMCKVMGVRRVSYSQFLRELQYLEKCRYIVAKRGGSRGNTMVIDLDGVPAERLAKDLEELLLRAR
;
A
#
# COMPACT_ATOMS: atom_id res chain seq x y z
N VAL A 1 5.37 3.31 -16.04
CA VAL A 1 6.83 3.17 -15.89
C VAL A 1 7.12 3.17 -14.40
N CYS A 2 8.00 2.30 -13.91
CA CYS A 2 8.41 2.33 -12.50
C CYS A 2 9.47 3.42 -12.31
N PRO A 3 9.54 4.07 -11.13
CA PRO A 3 10.61 5.01 -10.80
C PRO A 3 11.98 4.34 -11.00
N ARG A 4 12.96 5.10 -11.48
CA ARG A 4 14.24 4.54 -11.98
C ARG A 4 15.03 3.76 -10.93
N ASP A 5 14.84 4.07 -9.64
CA ASP A 5 15.69 3.51 -8.57
C ASP A 5 14.93 2.75 -7.47
N GLY A 6 13.60 2.63 -7.57
CA GLY A 6 12.76 2.22 -6.43
C GLY A 6 12.86 3.24 -5.28
N TRP A 7 11.85 3.34 -4.43
CA TRP A 7 11.80 4.28 -3.29
C TRP A 7 11.55 5.77 -3.60
N GLY A 8 11.40 6.17 -4.85
CA GLY A 8 10.89 7.48 -5.24
C GLY A 8 9.40 7.64 -4.91
N ILE A 9 9.02 7.62 -3.63
CA ILE A 9 7.60 7.72 -3.21
C ILE A 9 6.95 9.02 -3.68
N SER A 10 7.75 10.06 -3.95
CA SER A 10 7.31 11.33 -4.54
C SER A 10 6.76 11.21 -5.96
N GLU A 11 7.03 10.09 -6.65
CA GLU A 11 6.50 9.81 -7.99
C GLU A 11 5.17 9.05 -7.96
N LEU A 12 4.72 8.59 -6.79
CA LEU A 12 3.45 7.89 -6.63
C LEU A 12 2.28 8.86 -6.75
N THR A 13 1.19 8.41 -7.37
CA THR A 13 -0.08 9.15 -7.30
C THR A 13 -0.61 9.15 -5.86
N THR A 14 -1.52 10.08 -5.56
CA THR A 14 -2.20 10.11 -4.25
C THR A 14 -2.85 8.76 -3.92
N GLU A 15 -3.48 8.09 -4.89
CA GLU A 15 -4.07 6.76 -4.71
C GLU A 15 -3.02 5.71 -4.38
N GLN A 16 -1.93 5.65 -5.14
CA GLN A 16 -0.84 4.69 -4.93
C GLN A 16 -0.17 4.88 -3.58
N ALA A 17 0.14 6.13 -3.22
CA ALA A 17 0.69 6.49 -1.93
C ALA A 17 -0.27 6.15 -0.77
N THR A 18 -1.57 6.36 -0.94
CA THR A 18 -2.58 6.00 0.08
C THR A 18 -2.70 4.48 0.23
N ILE A 19 -2.63 3.71 -0.87
CA ILE A 19 -2.62 2.23 -0.81
C ILE A 19 -1.36 1.74 -0.10
N LEU A 20 -0.19 2.28 -0.44
CA LEU A 20 1.07 1.92 0.20
C LEU A 20 1.08 2.29 1.69
N LEU A 21 0.48 3.43 2.06
CA LEU A 21 0.31 3.85 3.44
C LEU A 21 -0.59 2.88 4.21
N ALA A 22 -1.66 2.38 3.58
CA ALA A 22 -2.51 1.35 4.18
C ALA A 22 -1.73 0.06 4.48
N VAL A 23 -0.88 -0.38 3.56
CA VAL A 23 0.03 -1.53 3.76
C VAL A 23 0.98 -1.27 4.93
N ALA A 24 1.70 -0.15 4.91
CA ALA A 24 2.68 0.21 5.93
C ALA A 24 2.06 0.35 7.32
N SER A 25 0.88 0.96 7.42
CA SER A 25 0.17 1.14 8.69
C SER A 25 -0.30 -0.19 9.30
N LEU A 26 -0.78 -1.12 8.46
CA LEU A 26 -1.16 -2.44 8.92
C LEU A 26 0.04 -3.28 9.37
N LEU A 27 1.18 -3.15 8.69
CA LEU A 27 2.41 -3.87 9.05
C LEU A 27 3.09 -3.28 10.29
N LYS A 28 3.01 -1.96 10.50
CA LYS A 28 3.53 -1.28 11.70
C LYS A 28 2.93 -1.85 13.00
N SER A 29 1.66 -2.28 12.95
CA SER A 29 0.86 -2.65 14.12
C SER A 29 0.74 -4.15 14.38
N ARG A 30 1.37 -5.00 13.55
CA ARG A 30 1.14 -6.46 13.57
C ARG A 30 2.41 -7.23 13.89
N GLU A 31 2.23 -8.34 14.61
CA GLU A 31 3.29 -9.33 14.86
C GLU A 31 3.64 -10.13 13.60
N LYS A 32 2.71 -10.27 12.65
CA LYS A 32 2.93 -11.01 11.41
C LYS A 32 3.65 -10.13 10.39
N PRO A 33 4.65 -10.65 9.66
CA PRO A 33 5.43 -9.89 8.68
C PRO A 33 4.67 -9.66 7.36
N TYR A 34 3.37 -9.94 7.31
CA TYR A 34 2.55 -9.80 6.10
C TYR A 34 1.10 -9.41 6.45
N VAL A 35 0.42 -8.81 5.47
CA VAL A 35 -0.99 -8.43 5.54
C VAL A 35 -1.76 -9.02 4.36
N LYS A 36 -3.07 -9.26 4.51
CA LYS A 36 -3.90 -9.81 3.42
C LYS A 36 -4.44 -8.69 2.54
N THR A 37 -4.64 -8.95 1.25
CA THR A 37 -5.26 -7.98 0.30
C THR A 37 -6.58 -7.40 0.82
N GLY A 38 -7.42 -8.22 1.45
CA GLY A 38 -8.69 -7.77 2.03
C GLY A 38 -8.52 -6.79 3.20
N ASP A 39 -7.50 -7.00 4.04
CA ASP A 39 -7.17 -6.09 5.14
C ASP A 39 -6.71 -4.74 4.59
N VAL A 40 -5.83 -4.77 3.57
CA VAL A 40 -5.31 -3.56 2.91
C VAL A 40 -6.44 -2.76 2.26
N TRP A 41 -7.36 -3.43 1.58
CA TRP A 41 -8.54 -2.79 0.98
C TRP A 41 -9.41 -2.09 2.04
N SER A 42 -9.68 -2.76 3.16
CA SER A 42 -10.46 -2.19 4.26
C SER A 42 -9.77 -0.95 4.84
N GLN A 43 -8.46 -1.03 5.09
CA GLN A 43 -7.68 0.07 5.62
C GLN A 43 -7.60 1.27 4.66
N TYR A 44 -7.36 1.02 3.38
CA TYR A 44 -7.37 2.05 2.33
C TYR A 44 -8.71 2.80 2.31
N ASN A 45 -9.84 2.09 2.39
CA ASN A 45 -11.16 2.72 2.41
C ASN A 45 -11.37 3.62 3.62
N THR A 46 -10.88 3.20 4.80
CA THR A 46 -10.92 4.01 6.03
C THR A 46 -10.07 5.27 5.87
N MET A 47 -8.86 5.14 5.34
CA MET A 47 -7.96 6.27 5.09
C MET A 47 -8.57 7.26 4.10
N CYS A 48 -9.12 6.80 2.98
CA CYS A 48 -9.80 7.68 2.02
C CYS A 48 -10.91 8.51 2.69
N LYS A 49 -11.72 7.91 3.57
CA LYS A 49 -12.77 8.63 4.32
C LYS A 49 -12.19 9.68 5.25
N VAL A 50 -11.22 9.30 6.09
CA VAL A 50 -10.56 10.21 7.04
C VAL A 50 -9.86 11.36 6.33
N MET A 51 -9.28 11.06 5.17
CA MET A 51 -8.50 12.01 4.39
C MET A 51 -9.32 12.83 3.38
N GLY A 52 -10.63 12.57 3.24
CA GLY A 52 -11.45 13.22 2.22
C GLY A 52 -11.02 12.92 0.78
N VAL A 53 -10.30 11.82 0.54
CA VAL A 53 -9.82 11.40 -0.79
C VAL A 53 -10.87 10.50 -1.44
N ARG A 54 -11.10 10.68 -2.74
CA ARG A 54 -12.02 9.82 -3.49
C ARG A 54 -11.48 8.39 -3.58
N ARG A 55 -12.25 7.44 -3.06
CA ARG A 55 -11.99 6.01 -3.18
C ARG A 55 -12.15 5.52 -4.62
N VAL A 56 -11.21 4.72 -5.12
CA VAL A 56 -11.30 4.00 -6.40
C VAL A 56 -12.13 2.72 -6.31
N SER A 57 -12.51 2.11 -7.44
CA SER A 57 -13.17 0.79 -7.42
C SER A 57 -12.23 -0.31 -6.90
N TYR A 58 -12.77 -1.45 -6.45
CA TYR A 58 -11.92 -2.57 -6.01
C TYR A 58 -11.02 -3.10 -7.13
N SER A 59 -11.51 -3.11 -8.37
CA SER A 59 -10.72 -3.54 -9.53
C SER A 59 -9.61 -2.55 -9.88
N GLN A 60 -9.83 -1.24 -9.69
CA GLN A 60 -8.77 -0.22 -9.79
C GLN A 60 -7.73 -0.39 -8.69
N PHE A 61 -8.16 -0.60 -7.45
CA PHE A 61 -7.27 -0.88 -6.33
C PHE A 61 -6.35 -2.07 -6.60
N LEU A 62 -6.88 -3.18 -7.14
CA LEU A 62 -6.05 -4.34 -7.49
C LEU A 62 -4.99 -4.02 -8.56
N ARG A 63 -5.31 -3.14 -9.52
CA ARG A 63 -4.34 -2.70 -10.53
C ARG A 63 -3.23 -1.84 -9.92
N GLU A 64 -3.58 -0.91 -9.02
CA GLU A 64 -2.58 -0.09 -8.33
C GLU A 64 -1.71 -0.94 -7.40
N LEU A 65 -2.30 -1.95 -6.73
CA LEU A 65 -1.54 -2.89 -5.92
C LEU A 65 -0.55 -3.71 -6.76
N GLN A 66 -0.96 -4.17 -7.94
CA GLN A 66 -0.06 -4.83 -8.91
C GLN A 66 1.03 -3.88 -9.43
N TYR A 67 0.72 -2.59 -9.62
CA TYR A 67 1.74 -1.61 -9.97
C TYR A 67 2.79 -1.47 -8.85
N LEU A 68 2.34 -1.35 -7.60
CA LEU A 68 3.24 -1.25 -6.44
C LEU A 68 4.13 -2.51 -6.31
N GLU A 69 3.58 -3.69 -6.55
CA GLU A 69 4.35 -4.95 -6.60
C GLU A 69 5.38 -4.93 -7.74
N LYS A 70 4.94 -4.63 -8.97
CA LYS A 70 5.81 -4.57 -10.15
C LYS A 70 6.97 -3.59 -9.96
N CYS A 71 6.73 -2.50 -9.26
CA CYS A 71 7.72 -1.48 -8.95
C CYS A 71 8.45 -1.71 -7.62
N ARG A 72 8.29 -2.89 -7.01
CA ARG A 72 9.01 -3.36 -5.81
C ARG A 72 8.81 -2.51 -4.55
N TYR A 73 7.69 -1.78 -4.47
CA TYR A 73 7.27 -1.12 -3.24
C TYR A 73 6.73 -2.11 -2.21
N ILE A 74 6.20 -3.23 -2.70
CA ILE A 74 5.68 -4.33 -1.90
C ILE A 74 6.10 -5.65 -2.55
N VAL A 75 6.05 -6.73 -1.78
CA VAL A 75 6.05 -8.09 -2.32
C VAL A 75 4.68 -8.70 -2.09
N ALA A 76 4.08 -9.25 -3.15
CA ALA A 76 2.80 -9.94 -3.08
C ALA A 76 2.99 -11.43 -3.40
N LYS A 77 2.48 -12.30 -2.53
CA LYS A 77 2.50 -13.76 -2.75
C LYS A 77 1.10 -14.32 -2.56
N ARG A 78 0.75 -15.39 -3.28
CA ARG A 78 -0.50 -16.11 -3.00
C ARG A 78 -0.42 -16.73 -1.60
N GLY A 79 -1.41 -16.47 -0.75
CA GLY A 79 -1.34 -16.81 0.67
C GLY A 79 -2.69 -17.15 1.32
N GLY A 80 -3.49 -17.99 0.66
CA GLY A 80 -4.74 -18.50 1.24
C GLY A 80 -5.17 -19.84 0.64
N SER A 81 -5.83 -20.67 1.45
CA SER A 81 -6.28 -22.03 1.07
C SER A 81 -7.28 -22.08 -0.08
N ARG A 82 -7.84 -20.93 -0.50
CA ARG A 82 -8.80 -20.79 -1.62
C ARG A 82 -8.28 -19.95 -2.79
N GLY A 83 -6.95 -19.78 -2.91
CA GLY A 83 -6.28 -19.32 -4.14
C GLY A 83 -6.37 -17.82 -4.48
N ASN A 84 -7.33 -17.07 -3.94
CA ASN A 84 -7.59 -15.68 -4.36
C ASN A 84 -7.05 -14.59 -3.41
N THR A 85 -6.56 -14.96 -2.23
CA THR A 85 -6.00 -14.00 -1.26
C THR A 85 -4.49 -13.89 -1.44
N MET A 86 -4.00 -12.67 -1.67
CA MET A 86 -2.56 -12.40 -1.60
C MET A 86 -2.18 -11.95 -0.19
N VAL A 87 -0.99 -12.36 0.23
CA VAL A 87 -0.27 -11.80 1.36
C VAL A 87 0.74 -10.79 0.82
N ILE A 88 0.86 -9.67 1.51
CA ILE A 88 1.63 -8.50 1.10
C ILE A 88 2.61 -8.18 2.22
N ASP A 89 3.87 -8.00 1.87
CA ASP A 89 4.94 -7.57 2.77
C ASP A 89 5.74 -6.40 2.15
N LEU A 90 6.69 -5.85 2.92
CA LEU A 90 7.53 -4.72 2.51
C LEU A 90 9.01 -5.13 2.32
N ASP A 91 9.33 -6.41 2.17
CA ASP A 91 10.69 -6.91 1.85
C ASP A 91 11.83 -6.28 2.68
N GLY A 92 11.68 -6.28 4.00
CA GLY A 92 12.71 -5.77 4.93
C GLY A 92 12.69 -4.25 5.17
N VAL A 93 11.75 -3.53 4.56
CA VAL A 93 11.61 -2.09 4.78
C VAL A 93 10.92 -1.82 6.12
N PRO A 94 11.44 -0.88 6.93
CA PRO A 94 10.77 -0.46 8.16
C PRO A 94 9.40 0.18 7.88
N ALA A 95 8.33 -0.55 8.19
CA ALA A 95 6.95 -0.12 7.97
C ALA A 95 6.61 1.22 8.64
N GLU A 96 7.14 1.47 9.84
CA GLU A 96 6.92 2.73 10.56
C GLU A 96 7.52 3.94 9.85
N ARG A 97 8.76 3.81 9.35
CA ARG A 97 9.43 4.88 8.61
C ARG A 97 8.69 5.19 7.32
N LEU A 98 8.34 4.15 6.55
CA LEU A 98 7.60 4.30 5.29
C LEU A 98 6.22 4.94 5.52
N ALA A 99 5.50 4.54 6.56
CA ALA A 99 4.21 5.15 6.89
C ALA A 99 4.34 6.65 7.15
N LYS A 100 5.33 7.05 7.95
CA LYS A 100 5.60 8.47 8.23
C LYS A 100 5.95 9.26 6.96
N ASP A 101 6.85 8.73 6.13
CA ASP A 101 7.26 9.39 4.89
C ASP A 101 6.08 9.58 3.92
N LEU A 102 5.16 8.61 3.86
CA LEU A 102 3.94 8.69 3.04
C LEU A 102 2.90 9.65 3.61
N GLU A 103 2.73 9.72 4.94
CA GLU A 103 1.87 10.71 5.59
C GLU A 103 2.35 12.13 5.28
N GLU A 104 3.66 12.39 5.40
CA GLU A 104 4.25 13.68 5.06
C GLU A 104 4.06 14.03 3.58
N LEU A 105 4.25 13.07 2.68
CA LEU A 105 4.01 13.25 1.24
C LEU A 105 2.55 13.64 0.95
N LEU A 106 1.59 12.90 1.52
CA LEU A 106 0.16 13.10 1.29
C LEU A 106 -0.34 14.41 1.91
N LEU A 107 0.27 14.89 3.00
CA LEU A 107 -0.01 16.19 3.57
C LEU A 107 0.46 17.35 2.67
N ARG A 108 1.62 17.20 2.01
CA ARG A 108 2.16 18.22 1.08
C ARG A 108 1.42 18.29 -0.25
N ALA A 109 0.75 17.21 -0.63
CA ALA A 109 -0.01 17.13 -1.89
C ALA A 109 -1.42 17.76 -1.80
N ARG A 110 -1.82 18.25 -0.62
CA ARG A 110 -3.06 18.98 -0.38
C ARG A 110 -2.85 20.48 -0.44
#